data_AF-A0A536LAB3-F1
#
_entry.id   AF-A0A536LAB3-F1
#
_cell.length_a   1.000
_cell.length_b   1.000
_cell.length_c   1.000
_cell.angle_alpha   90.00
_cell.angle_beta   90.00
_cell.angle_gamma   90.00
#
_symmetry.space_group_name_H-M   'P 1'
#
loop_
_entity.id
_entity.type
_entity.pdbx_description
1 polymer ?
#
loop_
_entity_poly.entity_id
_entity_poly.type
_entity_poly.pdbx_seq_one_letter_code
_entity_poly.pdbx_strand_id
1 'polypeptide(L)'
;MESGESMWAAALGRASSCTLPDEKGCDAVRGLRRLVFVAVVGGLLAAIPLSAVASENILAGNVRRAEVAFNLTLTDAVRGGLDQGEADTLTWRYAQVQAIKTSSWWQLPLTEHRKLDALSLLDSDLRAVYQKQIDESRDALDRQLHRWNTMLAEAQKAGISLDGLDEEAARFVKAGPAAATPNQVLALASVLGQEYAVLDGKLAAYRTARAQVDAALQTASGLLANAGQYPQLRLTGFNDQLTLASAALAAVRSADGFAPILAQVQQTAVGVQGLLDARSAAVNQLADTRSTLASAQSIRAALGNHPGTINALAGQLSSAADQATFQSITAQLYQEKQSLASAIYLKQMVPVAYNAGVGKVMVVSLSRQVLTAYQDGNAILTTYVATGRPALPTPPGVYHIFARYSPYKMISPWPYGSPYWYPDSWTNWAMEFAGGGYFIHDAPWRSWYGPGANLYNGTHGCVNVPYSPMATLWNWAPNGTTVVVQY
;
A
#
# COMPACT_ATOMS: atom_id res chain seq x y z
N MET A 1 11.16 2.18 30.68
CA MET A 1 12.33 2.34 31.58
C MET A 1 12.60 3.82 31.67
N GLU A 2 12.52 4.35 32.90
CA GLU A 2 13.26 5.49 33.47
C GLU A 2 13.53 6.73 32.60
N SER A 3 13.38 7.97 33.04
CA SER A 3 13.12 8.56 34.36
C SER A 3 13.19 10.09 34.22
N GLY A 4 12.42 10.81 35.05
CA GLY A 4 12.82 12.08 35.68
C GLY A 4 12.69 13.34 34.81
N GLU A 5 12.30 14.52 35.29
CA GLU A 5 12.14 15.17 36.62
C GLU A 5 11.52 16.58 36.28
N SER A 6 10.84 17.36 37.12
CA SER A 6 10.38 17.30 38.51
C SER A 6 9.59 18.60 38.84
N MET A 7 8.94 18.60 40.03
CA MET A 7 8.82 19.74 40.99
C MET A 7 7.72 20.82 40.75
N TRP A 8 6.85 21.24 41.71
CA TRP A 8 6.68 21.05 43.17
C TRP A 8 5.18 21.11 43.56
N ALA A 9 4.77 20.36 44.58
CA ALA A 9 3.52 20.51 45.32
C ALA A 9 3.76 20.31 46.83
N ALA A 10 3.19 21.19 47.65
CA ALA A 10 3.15 21.17 49.13
C ALA A 10 1.88 21.97 49.53
N ALA A 11 1.12 21.72 50.58
CA ALA A 11 1.08 20.69 51.62
C ALA A 11 -0.35 20.73 52.23
N LEU A 12 -0.88 19.58 52.65
CA LEU A 12 -2.10 19.46 53.47
C LEU A 12 -1.78 18.57 54.68
N GLY A 13 -1.94 19.11 55.88
CA GLY A 13 -1.79 18.40 57.15
C GLY A 13 -3.07 18.46 57.99
N ARG A 14 -3.51 17.30 58.47
CA ARG A 14 -4.58 17.05 59.47
C ARG A 14 -4.06 17.40 60.89
N ALA A 15 -4.78 17.44 62.01
CA ALA A 15 -6.01 16.80 62.49
C ALA A 15 -6.49 17.45 63.83
N SER A 16 -7.77 17.24 64.20
CA SER A 16 -8.36 17.04 65.56
C SER A 16 -8.07 18.06 66.70
N SER A 17 -8.98 18.52 67.56
CA SER A 17 -10.05 17.84 68.31
C SER A 17 -10.93 18.81 69.14
N CYS A 18 -12.19 18.42 69.36
CA CYS A 18 -12.99 18.49 70.60
C CYS A 18 -13.59 19.80 71.19
N THR A 19 -14.91 19.64 71.45
CA THR A 19 -15.72 20.05 72.63
C THR A 19 -16.12 21.50 72.82
N LEU A 20 -17.43 21.78 72.67
CA LEU A 20 -18.31 22.38 73.69
C LEU A 20 -19.77 21.91 73.44
N PRO A 21 -20.47 21.39 74.47
CA PRO A 21 -21.86 21.80 74.66
C PRO A 21 -22.17 22.17 76.12
N ASP A 22 -23.33 22.82 76.29
CA ASP A 22 -24.08 23.19 77.52
C ASP A 22 -24.17 24.71 77.72
N GLU A 23 -25.22 25.28 78.29
CA GLU A 23 -26.66 25.02 78.41
C GLU A 23 -27.19 26.30 79.14
N LYS A 24 -28.51 26.57 79.05
CA LYS A 24 -29.29 27.54 79.86
C LYS A 24 -29.14 29.04 79.49
N GLY A 25 -30.20 29.82 79.38
CA GLY A 25 -31.60 29.62 79.72
C GLY A 25 -32.30 30.98 79.88
N CYS A 26 -33.62 30.91 80.00
CA CYS A 26 -34.59 31.96 80.37
C CYS A 26 -34.96 32.95 79.25
N ASP A 27 -36.15 32.78 78.65
CA ASP A 27 -37.46 33.26 79.16
C ASP A 27 -37.74 34.68 78.63
N ALA A 28 -38.93 35.10 78.22
CA ALA A 28 -40.24 34.50 78.09
C ALA A 28 -41.12 35.53 77.34
N VAL A 29 -42.13 35.04 76.61
CA VAL A 29 -43.53 35.51 76.62
C VAL A 29 -43.86 36.98 76.27
N ARG A 30 -44.65 37.09 75.18
CA ARG A 30 -45.87 37.90 74.93
C ARG A 30 -46.04 39.23 75.69
N GLY A 31 -46.45 40.27 74.96
CA GLY A 31 -47.19 41.35 75.63
C GLY A 31 -47.49 42.58 74.79
N LEU A 32 -48.64 42.58 74.13
CA LEU A 32 -49.27 43.70 73.44
C LEU A 32 -49.79 44.76 74.44
N ARG A 33 -49.53 46.06 74.15
CA ARG A 33 -50.33 47.29 74.47
C ARG A 33 -49.40 48.43 74.94
N ARG A 34 -49.13 49.45 74.12
CA ARG A 34 -49.95 50.64 73.77
C ARG A 34 -50.05 51.69 74.88
N LEU A 35 -49.65 52.92 74.49
CA LEU A 35 -50.13 54.25 74.91
C LEU A 35 -49.59 54.69 76.29
N VAL A 36 -49.13 55.92 76.57
CA VAL A 36 -49.25 57.28 76.00
C VAL A 36 -48.55 58.19 77.07
N PHE A 37 -47.77 59.26 76.84
CA PHE A 37 -48.01 60.57 76.20
C PHE A 37 -46.68 61.38 76.37
N VAL A 38 -46.08 62.03 75.35
CA VAL A 38 -46.21 63.48 74.96
C VAL A 38 -45.54 64.44 75.97
N ALA A 39 -44.77 65.49 75.66
CA ALA A 39 -44.39 66.30 74.49
C ALA A 39 -42.94 66.80 74.75
N VAL A 40 -42.08 67.17 73.81
CA VAL A 40 -42.05 68.39 72.98
C VAL A 40 -40.86 68.11 72.04
N VAL A 41 -41.02 67.90 70.73
CA VAL A 41 -41.01 68.93 69.69
C VAL A 41 -41.89 68.41 68.54
N GLY A 42 -43.13 68.87 68.49
CA GLY A 42 -43.98 68.80 67.30
C GLY A 42 -43.73 70.06 66.48
N GLY A 43 -43.19 69.89 65.26
CA GLY A 43 -43.02 71.00 64.32
C GLY A 43 -41.76 70.89 63.48
N LEU A 44 -41.61 69.82 62.68
CA LEU A 44 -40.74 69.74 61.49
C LEU A 44 -40.95 68.41 60.72
N LEU A 45 -42.22 68.07 60.48
CA LEU A 45 -42.59 67.10 59.44
C LEU A 45 -43.39 67.87 58.38
N ALA A 46 -43.06 67.59 57.12
CA ALA A 46 -43.59 68.20 55.90
C ALA A 46 -42.96 69.54 55.46
N ALA A 47 -41.64 69.55 55.33
CA ALA A 47 -41.01 70.18 54.18
C ALA A 47 -40.09 69.15 53.55
N ILE A 48 -40.64 68.26 52.71
CA ILE A 48 -39.82 67.74 51.62
C ILE A 48 -39.60 68.98 50.76
N PRO A 49 -38.38 69.52 50.66
CA PRO A 49 -38.19 70.66 49.79
C PRO A 49 -38.61 70.21 48.38
N LEU A 50 -39.35 71.02 47.64
CA LEU A 50 -39.72 70.73 46.25
C LEU A 50 -38.49 70.37 45.39
N SER A 51 -37.28 70.79 45.82
CA SER A 51 -36.00 70.36 45.26
C SER A 51 -35.65 68.89 45.50
N ALA A 52 -36.08 68.25 46.60
CA ALA A 52 -35.86 66.83 46.87
C ALA A 52 -36.73 65.93 45.96
N VAL A 53 -38.03 66.24 45.80
CA VAL A 53 -38.92 65.49 44.87
C VAL A 53 -38.53 65.73 43.41
N ALA A 54 -38.08 66.95 43.06
CA ALA A 54 -37.53 67.24 41.74
C ALA A 54 -36.21 66.49 41.50
N SER A 55 -35.34 66.38 42.51
CA SER A 55 -34.08 65.62 42.40
C SER A 55 -34.31 64.10 42.29
N GLU A 56 -35.33 63.55 42.95
CA GLU A 56 -35.70 62.12 42.84
C GLU A 56 -36.20 61.78 41.42
N ASN A 57 -37.05 62.63 40.82
CA ASN A 57 -37.51 62.45 39.44
C ASN A 57 -36.38 62.54 38.41
N ILE A 58 -35.37 63.38 38.66
CA ILE A 58 -34.18 63.49 37.80
C ILE A 58 -33.30 62.24 37.93
N LEU A 59 -33.08 61.75 39.15
CA LEU A 59 -32.22 60.60 39.41
C LEU A 59 -32.80 59.28 38.85
N ALA A 60 -34.10 59.04 39.07
CA ALA A 60 -34.80 57.89 38.47
C ALA A 60 -34.84 57.98 36.93
N GLY A 61 -34.98 59.20 36.39
CA GLY A 61 -34.87 59.45 34.94
C GLY A 61 -33.47 59.17 34.39
N ASN A 62 -32.42 59.46 35.15
CA ASN A 62 -31.03 59.14 34.79
C ASN A 62 -30.77 57.63 34.79
N VAL A 63 -31.27 56.90 35.80
CA VAL A 63 -31.16 55.43 35.87
C VAL A 63 -31.83 54.78 34.67
N ARG A 64 -33.07 55.16 34.35
CA ARG A 64 -33.79 54.61 33.19
C ARG A 64 -33.08 54.87 31.86
N ARG A 65 -32.45 56.04 31.69
CA ARG A 65 -31.63 56.33 30.51
C ARG A 65 -30.38 55.45 30.45
N ALA A 66 -29.71 55.23 31.58
CA ALA A 66 -28.54 54.36 31.67
C ALA A 66 -28.90 52.89 31.37
N GLU A 67 -30.05 52.41 31.84
CA GLU A 67 -30.55 51.06 31.53
C GLU A 67 -30.82 50.86 30.02
N VAL A 68 -31.47 51.84 29.38
CA VAL A 68 -31.72 51.79 27.93
C VAL A 68 -30.39 51.84 27.16
N ALA A 69 -29.46 52.72 27.56
CA ALA A 69 -28.16 52.84 26.92
C ALA A 69 -27.34 51.54 27.04
N PHE A 70 -27.32 50.92 28.21
CA PHE A 70 -26.63 49.64 28.43
C PHE A 70 -27.25 48.53 27.56
N ASN A 71 -28.57 48.36 27.57
CA ASN A 71 -29.23 47.32 26.78
C ASN A 71 -29.01 47.48 25.28
N LEU A 72 -29.02 48.71 24.77
CA LEU A 72 -28.70 49.00 23.37
C LEU A 72 -27.25 48.64 23.05
N THR A 73 -26.30 49.07 23.90
CA THR A 73 -24.87 48.78 23.71
C THR A 73 -24.61 47.26 23.76
N LEU A 74 -25.25 46.53 24.68
CA LEU A 74 -25.14 45.08 24.79
C LEU A 74 -25.73 44.39 23.56
N THR A 75 -26.90 44.84 23.08
CA THR A 75 -27.55 44.30 21.88
C THR A 75 -26.67 44.50 20.64
N ASP A 76 -26.08 45.68 20.48
CA ASP A 76 -25.20 45.98 19.35
C ASP A 76 -23.88 45.21 19.45
N ALA A 77 -23.31 45.03 20.65
CA ALA A 77 -22.14 44.19 20.87
C ALA A 77 -22.43 42.72 20.53
N VAL A 78 -23.57 42.17 20.97
CA VAL A 78 -24.00 40.80 20.63
C VAL A 78 -24.21 40.64 19.13
N ARG A 79 -24.86 41.60 18.45
CA ARG A 79 -24.97 41.61 16.98
C ARG A 79 -23.61 41.70 16.29
N GLY A 80 -22.68 42.43 16.90
CA GLY A 80 -21.31 42.56 16.46
C GLY A 80 -20.46 41.30 16.69
N GLY A 81 -20.93 40.35 17.50
CA GLY A 81 -20.25 39.08 17.77
C GLY A 81 -19.57 39.01 19.13
N LEU A 82 -20.06 39.73 20.14
CA LEU A 82 -19.65 39.53 21.54
C LEU A 82 -19.80 38.05 21.91
N ASP A 83 -18.78 37.49 22.56
CA ASP A 83 -18.79 36.11 23.03
C ASP A 83 -20.02 35.81 23.91
N GLN A 84 -20.60 34.63 23.73
CA GLN A 84 -21.84 34.27 24.42
C GLN A 84 -21.66 34.18 25.93
N GLY A 85 -20.52 33.67 26.42
CA GLY A 85 -20.25 33.56 27.85
C GLY A 85 -20.06 34.93 28.51
N GLU A 86 -19.41 35.86 27.81
CA GLU A 86 -19.28 37.25 28.24
C GLU A 86 -20.63 37.98 28.23
N ALA A 87 -21.43 37.79 27.18
CA ALA A 87 -22.79 38.35 27.07
C ALA A 87 -23.71 37.84 28.20
N ASP A 88 -23.66 36.55 28.51
CA ASP A 88 -24.42 35.92 29.60
C ASP A 88 -23.97 36.47 30.96
N THR A 89 -22.66 36.64 31.16
CA THR A 89 -22.09 37.22 32.39
C THR A 89 -22.56 38.66 32.60
N LEU A 90 -22.52 39.49 31.56
CA LEU A 90 -22.97 40.87 31.60
C LEU A 90 -24.48 40.98 31.84
N THR A 91 -25.26 40.08 31.23
CA THR A 91 -26.71 39.98 31.43
C THR A 91 -27.06 39.57 32.86
N TRP A 92 -26.33 38.60 33.43
CA TRP A 92 -26.50 38.20 34.82
C TRP A 92 -26.15 39.35 35.78
N ARG A 93 -25.04 40.05 35.56
CA ARG A 93 -24.64 41.22 36.36
C ARG A 93 -25.67 42.34 36.26
N TYR A 94 -26.23 42.59 35.07
CA TYR A 94 -27.34 43.53 34.89
C TYR A 94 -28.57 43.14 35.73
N ALA A 95 -28.92 41.86 35.77
CA ALA A 95 -30.03 41.37 36.62
C ALA A 95 -29.76 41.62 38.11
N GLN A 96 -28.51 41.54 38.58
CA GLN A 96 -28.14 41.90 39.96
C GLN A 96 -28.36 43.40 40.24
N VAL A 97 -28.04 44.28 39.28
CA VAL A 97 -28.29 45.73 39.40
C VAL A 97 -29.80 46.03 39.46
N GLN A 98 -30.61 45.34 38.64
CA GLN A 98 -32.07 45.43 38.66
C GLN A 98 -32.67 44.96 40.01
N ALA A 99 -32.02 44.01 40.67
CA ALA A 99 -32.46 43.47 41.96
C ALA A 99 -32.20 44.41 43.16
N ILE A 100 -31.49 45.53 42.99
CA ILE A 100 -31.25 46.52 44.04
C ILE A 100 -32.58 47.20 44.44
N LYS A 101 -33.01 47.02 45.69
CA LYS A 101 -34.29 47.54 46.23
C LYS A 101 -34.06 48.49 47.41
N THR A 102 -34.97 49.45 47.57
CA THR A 102 -35.04 50.33 48.75
C THR A 102 -35.73 49.61 49.91
N SER A 103 -35.16 49.67 51.12
CA SER A 103 -35.82 49.14 52.33
C SER A 103 -36.65 50.18 53.09
N SER A 104 -36.47 51.47 52.77
CA SER A 104 -37.21 52.58 53.35
C SER A 104 -37.24 53.77 52.40
N TRP A 105 -38.28 54.61 52.46
CA TRP A 105 -38.51 55.72 51.54
C TRP A 105 -37.37 56.75 51.50
N TRP A 106 -36.70 56.99 52.64
CA TRP A 106 -35.56 57.91 52.74
C TRP A 106 -34.26 57.35 52.10
N GLN A 107 -34.19 56.06 51.80
CA GLN A 107 -33.04 55.43 51.11
C GLN A 107 -33.14 55.48 49.59
N LEU A 108 -34.26 55.95 49.04
CA LEU A 108 -34.52 55.96 47.60
C LEU A 108 -33.43 56.71 46.81
N PRO A 109 -33.03 57.95 47.17
CA PRO A 109 -31.96 58.65 46.47
C PRO A 109 -30.62 57.90 46.52
N LEU A 110 -30.27 57.30 47.66
CA LEU A 110 -29.04 56.52 47.83
C LEU A 110 -29.04 55.25 46.97
N THR A 111 -30.21 54.63 46.82
CA THR A 111 -30.38 53.40 46.04
C THR A 111 -30.32 53.67 44.55
N GLU A 112 -30.96 54.73 44.07
CA GLU A 112 -30.89 55.18 42.68
C GLU A 112 -29.48 55.63 42.30
N HIS A 113 -28.75 56.29 43.21
CA HIS A 113 -27.35 56.64 42.96
C HIS A 113 -26.46 55.40 42.81
N ARG A 114 -26.64 54.39 43.70
CA ARG A 114 -25.92 53.11 43.61
C ARG A 114 -26.22 52.35 42.32
N LYS A 115 -27.48 52.37 41.86
CA LYS A 115 -27.86 51.77 40.57
C LYS A 115 -27.17 52.48 39.41
N LEU A 116 -27.14 53.81 39.42
CA LEU A 116 -26.48 54.61 38.39
C LEU A 116 -24.98 54.28 38.32
N ASP A 117 -24.31 54.21 39.46
CA ASP A 117 -22.88 53.86 39.55
C ASP A 117 -22.63 52.43 39.04
N ALA A 118 -23.48 51.48 39.44
CA ALA A 118 -23.37 50.08 39.00
C ALA A 118 -23.63 49.92 37.50
N LEU A 119 -24.58 50.67 36.91
CA LEU A 119 -24.83 50.69 35.46
C LEU A 119 -23.67 51.32 34.70
N SER A 120 -23.09 52.40 35.23
CA SER A 120 -21.90 53.04 34.65
C SER A 120 -20.70 52.08 34.62
N LEU A 121 -20.46 51.36 35.72
CA LEU A 121 -19.44 50.33 35.77
C LEU A 121 -19.71 49.19 34.79
N LEU A 122 -20.98 48.76 34.66
CA LEU A 122 -21.34 47.67 33.76
C LEU A 122 -21.21 48.05 32.28
N ASP A 123 -21.54 49.30 31.90
CA ASP A 123 -21.30 49.82 30.55
C ASP A 123 -19.79 49.91 30.25
N SER A 124 -19.00 50.39 31.21
CA SER A 124 -17.54 50.41 31.10
C SER A 124 -16.96 49.01 30.90
N ASP A 125 -17.43 48.03 31.68
CA ASP A 125 -16.97 46.64 31.58
C ASP A 125 -17.38 46.00 30.25
N LEU A 126 -18.62 46.22 29.79
CA LEU A 126 -19.07 45.76 28.47
C LEU A 126 -18.18 46.31 27.35
N ARG A 127 -17.89 47.62 27.36
CA ARG A 127 -17.00 48.24 26.37
C ARG A 127 -15.60 47.67 26.44
N ALA A 128 -15.06 47.46 27.64
CA ALA A 128 -13.73 46.91 27.84
C ALA A 128 -13.62 45.46 27.34
N VAL A 129 -14.58 44.61 27.68
CA VAL A 129 -14.63 43.20 27.24
C VAL A 129 -14.79 43.12 25.73
N TYR A 130 -15.72 43.89 25.15
CA TYR A 130 -15.95 43.88 23.71
C TYR A 130 -14.74 44.40 22.92
N GLN A 131 -14.09 45.48 23.40
CA GLN A 131 -12.86 46.00 22.79
C GLN A 131 -11.72 44.98 22.87
N LYS A 132 -11.54 44.35 24.03
CA LYS A 132 -10.55 43.28 24.21
C LYS A 132 -10.77 42.14 23.22
N GLN A 133 -12.01 41.70 23.01
CA GLN A 133 -12.32 40.64 22.05
C GLN A 133 -12.01 41.06 20.60
N ILE A 134 -12.26 42.33 20.23
CA ILE A 134 -11.88 42.88 18.93
C ILE A 134 -10.36 42.81 18.75
N ASP A 135 -9.60 43.23 19.76
CA ASP A 135 -8.13 43.25 19.72
C ASP A 135 -7.57 41.82 19.61
N GLU A 136 -8.08 40.87 20.40
CA GLU A 136 -7.69 39.45 20.30
C GLU A 136 -8.04 38.83 18.93
N SER A 137 -9.17 39.20 18.36
CA SER A 137 -9.58 38.75 17.02
C SER A 137 -8.65 39.30 15.94
N ARG A 138 -8.24 40.57 16.05
CA ARG A 138 -7.28 41.20 15.13
C ARG A 138 -5.90 40.56 15.23
N ASP A 139 -5.41 40.33 16.45
CA ASP A 139 -4.17 39.61 16.68
C ASP A 139 -4.19 38.19 16.06
N ALA A 140 -5.33 37.50 16.13
CA ALA A 140 -5.50 36.20 15.50
C ALA A 140 -5.46 36.26 13.96
N LEU A 141 -6.10 37.28 13.38
CA LEU A 141 -6.06 37.55 11.93
C LEU A 141 -4.63 37.88 11.47
N ASP A 142 -3.89 38.70 12.21
CA ASP A 142 -2.50 39.06 11.89
C ASP A 142 -1.58 37.84 11.89
N ARG A 143 -1.76 36.91 12.85
CA ARG A 143 -1.04 35.63 12.84
C ARG A 143 -1.38 34.78 11.62
N GLN A 144 -2.64 34.77 11.18
CA GLN A 144 -3.03 34.07 9.94
C GLN A 144 -2.40 34.73 8.71
N LEU A 145 -2.38 36.06 8.64
CA LEU A 145 -1.76 36.81 7.54
C LEU A 145 -0.26 36.55 7.45
N HIS A 146 0.43 36.48 8.59
CA HIS A 146 1.84 36.15 8.61
C HIS A 146 2.11 34.75 8.03
N ARG A 147 1.30 33.75 8.39
CA ARG A 147 1.39 32.39 7.83
C ARG A 147 1.11 32.37 6.33
N TRP A 148 0.07 33.06 5.89
CA TRP A 148 -0.27 33.22 4.47
C TRP A 148 0.89 33.83 3.67
N ASN A 149 1.46 34.94 4.14
CA ASN A 149 2.57 35.62 3.46
C ASN A 149 3.82 34.73 3.36
N THR A 150 4.09 33.94 4.41
CA THR A 150 5.21 32.99 4.41
C THR A 150 5.01 31.90 3.35
N MET A 151 3.80 31.33 3.28
CA MET A 151 3.45 30.30 2.29
C MET A 151 3.45 30.85 0.86
N LEU A 152 2.96 32.07 0.67
CA LEU A 152 2.98 32.76 -0.62
C LEU A 152 4.42 32.99 -1.10
N ALA A 153 5.31 33.43 -0.21
CA ALA A 153 6.73 33.60 -0.52
C ALA A 153 7.40 32.26 -0.88
N GLU A 154 7.04 31.17 -0.19
CA GLU A 154 7.52 29.83 -0.54
C GLU A 154 7.05 29.40 -1.94
N ALA A 155 5.77 29.56 -2.23
CA ALA A 155 5.18 29.23 -3.53
C ALA A 155 5.81 30.05 -4.65
N GLN A 156 6.00 31.36 -4.45
CA GLN A 156 6.67 32.25 -5.40
C GLN A 156 8.13 31.84 -5.64
N LYS A 157 8.88 31.50 -4.57
CA LYS A 157 10.27 31.03 -4.68
C LYS A 157 10.36 29.71 -5.45
N ALA A 158 9.39 28.82 -5.28
CA ALA A 158 9.27 27.59 -6.06
C ALA A 158 8.70 27.82 -7.48
N GLY A 159 8.27 29.04 -7.80
CA GLY A 159 7.61 29.39 -9.06
C GLY A 159 6.24 28.73 -9.23
N ILE A 160 5.56 28.32 -8.16
CA ILE A 160 4.28 27.63 -8.26
C ILE A 160 3.20 28.61 -8.77
N SER A 161 2.35 28.16 -9.71
CA SER A 161 1.22 28.98 -10.19
C SER A 161 0.26 29.29 -9.03
N LEU A 162 -0.09 30.58 -8.94
CA LEU A 162 -1.02 31.12 -7.95
C LEU A 162 -2.45 31.27 -8.52
N ASP A 163 -2.72 30.77 -9.74
CA ASP A 163 -3.99 30.96 -10.44
C ASP A 163 -5.21 30.55 -9.60
N GLY A 164 -6.20 31.44 -9.48
CA GLY A 164 -7.41 31.19 -8.69
C GLY A 164 -7.26 31.44 -7.18
N LEU A 165 -6.12 31.97 -6.74
CA LEU A 165 -6.01 32.69 -5.47
C LEU A 165 -6.29 34.16 -5.72
N ASP A 166 -6.96 34.83 -4.79
CA ASP A 166 -7.02 36.29 -4.83
C ASP A 166 -5.69 36.85 -4.30
N GLU A 167 -4.87 37.31 -5.23
CA GLU A 167 -3.46 37.68 -5.02
C GLU A 167 -3.28 38.96 -4.18
N GLU A 168 -4.34 39.71 -3.88
CA GLU A 168 -4.23 40.95 -3.11
C GLU A 168 -4.14 40.68 -1.61
N ALA A 169 -2.97 40.27 -1.10
CA ALA A 169 -2.66 40.33 0.33
C ALA A 169 -2.92 41.75 0.91
N ALA A 170 -2.80 42.78 0.07
CA ALA A 170 -3.13 44.17 0.39
C ALA A 170 -4.60 44.39 0.80
N ARG A 171 -5.55 43.57 0.32
CA ARG A 171 -6.98 43.67 0.68
C ARG A 171 -7.18 43.34 2.16
N PHE A 172 -6.50 42.32 2.66
CA PHE A 172 -6.61 41.88 4.06
C PHE A 172 -5.86 42.80 5.02
N VAL A 173 -4.67 43.29 4.62
CA VAL A 173 -3.89 44.24 5.43
C VAL A 173 -4.64 45.56 5.64
N LYS A 174 -5.41 46.02 4.63
CA LYS A 174 -6.24 47.23 4.75
C LYS A 174 -7.57 46.98 5.47
N ALA A 175 -8.19 45.81 5.28
CA ALA A 175 -9.49 45.49 5.84
C ALA A 175 -9.45 45.13 7.34
N GLY A 176 -8.34 44.56 7.84
CA GLY A 176 -8.19 44.17 9.25
C GLY A 176 -8.38 45.31 10.25
N PRO A 177 -7.66 46.45 10.10
CA PRO A 177 -7.84 47.63 10.95
C PRO A 177 -9.22 48.30 10.80
N ALA A 178 -9.87 48.15 9.64
CA ALA A 178 -11.18 48.75 9.36
C ALA A 178 -12.36 47.93 9.92
N ALA A 179 -12.14 46.66 10.28
CA ALA A 179 -13.16 45.83 10.93
C ALA A 179 -13.40 46.31 12.36
N ALA A 180 -14.62 46.78 12.63
CA ALA A 180 -15.05 47.39 13.89
C ALA A 180 -15.78 46.42 14.83
N THR A 181 -16.06 45.19 14.39
CA THR A 181 -16.75 44.16 15.20
C THR A 181 -16.05 42.80 15.09
N PRO A 182 -16.16 41.93 16.11
CA PRO A 182 -15.64 40.55 16.03
C PRO A 182 -16.14 39.78 14.79
N ASN A 183 -17.41 39.90 14.42
CA ASN A 183 -17.98 39.25 13.24
C ASN A 183 -17.31 39.69 11.93
N GLN A 184 -16.94 40.97 11.80
CA GLN A 184 -16.23 41.46 10.62
C GLN A 184 -14.80 40.88 10.54
N VAL A 185 -14.10 40.79 11.67
CA VAL A 185 -12.76 40.18 11.72
C VAL A 185 -12.83 38.68 11.40
N LEU A 186 -13.84 37.97 11.95
CA LEU A 186 -14.07 36.54 11.67
C LEU A 186 -14.38 36.27 10.20
N ALA A 187 -15.13 37.14 9.53
CA ALA A 187 -15.40 37.02 8.10
C ALA A 187 -14.12 37.11 7.26
N LEU A 188 -13.23 38.07 7.57
CA LEU A 188 -11.92 38.21 6.92
C LEU A 188 -11.03 36.98 7.17
N ALA A 189 -10.98 36.52 8.42
CA ALA A 189 -10.23 35.32 8.82
C ALA A 189 -10.72 34.06 8.09
N SER A 190 -12.03 33.92 7.88
CA SER A 190 -12.62 32.81 7.14
C SER A 190 -12.17 32.79 5.68
N VAL A 191 -12.24 33.93 4.98
CA VAL A 191 -11.79 34.04 3.59
C VAL A 191 -10.29 33.73 3.48
N LEU A 192 -9.47 34.33 4.34
CA LEU A 192 -8.03 34.05 4.37
C LEU A 192 -7.73 32.57 4.65
N GLY A 193 -8.49 31.94 5.53
CA GLY A 193 -8.38 30.51 5.82
C GLY A 193 -8.69 29.62 4.61
N GLN A 194 -9.70 29.98 3.80
CA GLN A 194 -10.03 29.27 2.56
C GLN A 194 -8.90 29.39 1.52
N GLU A 195 -8.40 30.60 1.29
CA GLU A 195 -7.27 30.86 0.38
C GLU A 195 -6.02 30.08 0.82
N TYR A 196 -5.72 30.11 2.13
CA TYR A 196 -4.61 29.34 2.72
C TYR A 196 -4.75 27.85 2.45
N ALA A 197 -5.93 27.27 2.65
CA ALA A 197 -6.17 25.85 2.40
C ALA A 197 -5.97 25.46 0.93
N VAL A 198 -6.36 26.34 -0.01
CA VAL A 198 -6.13 26.13 -1.45
C VAL A 198 -4.63 26.14 -1.77
N LEU A 199 -3.88 27.13 -1.27
CA LEU A 199 -2.44 27.23 -1.52
C LEU A 199 -1.67 26.07 -0.86
N ASP A 200 -2.02 25.70 0.37
CA ASP A 200 -1.42 24.57 1.09
C ASP A 200 -1.62 23.26 0.31
N GLY A 201 -2.85 23.02 -0.19
CA GLY A 201 -3.15 21.87 -1.03
C GLY A 201 -2.33 21.84 -2.33
N LYS A 202 -2.18 22.97 -3.01
CA LYS A 202 -1.34 23.09 -4.22
C LYS A 202 0.14 22.79 -3.91
N LEU A 203 0.66 23.34 -2.81
CA LEU A 203 2.05 23.16 -2.39
C LEU A 203 2.32 21.69 -2.00
N ALA A 204 1.41 21.06 -1.26
CA ALA A 204 1.48 19.64 -0.92
C ALA A 204 1.45 18.74 -2.15
N ALA A 205 0.56 19.02 -3.11
CA ALA A 205 0.49 18.30 -4.38
C ALA A 205 1.78 18.46 -5.20
N TYR A 206 2.31 19.69 -5.29
CA TYR A 206 3.57 19.97 -5.99
C TYR A 206 4.74 19.19 -5.38
N ARG A 207 4.90 19.23 -4.06
CA ARG A 207 5.97 18.50 -3.34
C ARG A 207 5.85 16.99 -3.54
N THR A 208 4.63 16.46 -3.47
CA THR A 208 4.35 15.03 -3.68
C THR A 208 4.70 14.59 -5.10
N ALA A 209 4.23 15.32 -6.11
CA ALA A 209 4.51 15.04 -7.51
C ALA A 209 6.01 15.14 -7.83
N ARG A 210 6.70 16.14 -7.25
CA ARG A 210 8.16 16.27 -7.36
C ARG A 210 8.89 15.05 -6.78
N ALA A 211 8.52 14.62 -5.57
CA ALA A 211 9.13 13.48 -4.91
C ALA A 211 8.94 12.16 -5.71
N GLN A 212 7.78 11.99 -6.36
CA GLN A 212 7.54 10.85 -7.24
C GLN A 212 8.49 10.83 -8.44
N VAL A 213 8.73 11.98 -9.08
CA VAL A 213 9.68 12.07 -10.19
C VAL A 213 11.11 11.84 -9.72
N ASP A 214 11.51 12.39 -8.57
CA ASP A 214 12.85 12.16 -8.02
C ASP A 214 13.10 10.68 -7.72
N ALA A 215 12.11 9.97 -7.14
CA ALA A 215 12.20 8.52 -6.91
C ALA A 215 12.27 7.71 -8.22
N ALA A 216 11.51 8.12 -9.24
CA ALA A 216 11.56 7.49 -10.56
C ALA A 216 12.94 7.70 -11.23
N LEU A 217 13.52 8.91 -11.12
CA LEU A 217 14.86 9.21 -11.63
C LEU A 217 15.94 8.39 -10.94
N GLN A 218 15.87 8.24 -9.62
CA GLN A 218 16.80 7.39 -8.87
C GLN A 218 16.71 5.93 -9.33
N THR A 219 15.49 5.41 -9.51
CA THR A 219 15.26 4.05 -10.02
C THR A 219 15.85 3.87 -11.41
N ALA A 220 15.54 4.77 -12.35
CA ALA A 220 16.05 4.71 -13.71
C ALA A 220 17.58 4.83 -13.78
N SER A 221 18.17 5.69 -12.94
CA SER A 221 19.63 5.85 -12.83
C SER A 221 20.29 4.59 -12.28
N GLY A 222 19.69 3.93 -11.30
CA GLY A 222 20.16 2.64 -10.78
C GLY A 222 20.16 1.55 -11.84
N LEU A 223 19.10 1.48 -12.66
CA LEU A 223 19.03 0.55 -13.79
C LEU A 223 20.10 0.83 -14.84
N LEU A 224 20.34 2.10 -15.18
CA LEU A 224 21.41 2.47 -16.10
C LEU A 224 22.80 2.16 -15.57
N ALA A 225 23.03 2.36 -14.27
CA ALA A 225 24.30 1.98 -13.64
C ALA A 225 24.53 0.47 -13.71
N ASN A 226 23.49 -0.34 -13.48
CA ASN A 226 23.55 -1.79 -13.66
C ASN A 226 23.83 -2.16 -15.13
N ALA A 227 23.11 -1.57 -16.08
CA ALA A 227 23.34 -1.77 -17.50
C ALA A 227 24.75 -1.34 -17.94
N GLY A 228 25.31 -0.30 -17.31
CA GLY A 228 26.67 0.20 -17.56
C GLY A 228 27.78 -0.79 -17.21
N GLN A 229 27.48 -1.87 -16.47
CA GLN A 229 28.43 -2.98 -16.26
C GLN A 229 28.68 -3.79 -17.55
N TYR A 230 27.90 -3.56 -18.60
CA TYR A 230 27.99 -4.22 -19.89
C TYR A 230 28.40 -3.21 -20.97
N PRO A 231 29.71 -3.06 -21.26
CA PRO A 231 30.22 -2.01 -22.13
C PRO A 231 29.66 -2.02 -23.56
N GLN A 232 29.18 -3.18 -24.02
CA GLN A 232 28.59 -3.33 -25.34
C GLN A 232 27.18 -2.74 -25.46
N LEU A 233 26.48 -2.49 -24.34
CA LEU A 233 25.09 -2.01 -24.40
C LEU A 233 25.01 -0.56 -24.86
N ARG A 234 24.07 -0.29 -25.76
CA ARG A 234 23.83 1.06 -26.29
C ARG A 234 22.94 1.86 -25.34
N LEU A 235 23.57 2.56 -24.39
CA LEU A 235 22.88 3.29 -23.32
C LEU A 235 22.71 4.79 -23.57
N THR A 236 23.40 5.37 -24.56
CA THR A 236 23.43 6.83 -24.82
C THR A 236 22.03 7.43 -24.92
N GLY A 237 21.13 6.82 -25.70
CA GLY A 237 19.77 7.34 -25.86
C GLY A 237 18.96 7.36 -24.55
N PHE A 238 19.17 6.40 -23.66
CA PHE A 238 18.50 6.38 -22.34
C PHE A 238 19.11 7.43 -21.39
N ASN A 239 20.44 7.60 -21.42
CA ASN A 239 21.13 8.66 -20.66
C ASN A 239 20.66 10.05 -21.10
N ASP A 240 20.52 10.28 -22.40
CA ASP A 240 20.03 11.54 -22.96
C ASP A 240 18.58 11.81 -22.53
N GLN A 241 17.72 10.79 -22.56
CA GLN A 241 16.34 10.89 -22.09
C GLN A 241 16.24 11.26 -20.60
N LEU A 242 17.03 10.64 -19.72
CA LEU A 242 17.05 11.02 -18.30
C LEU A 242 17.63 12.41 -18.07
N THR A 243 18.66 12.79 -18.83
CA THR A 243 19.25 14.13 -18.75
C THR A 243 18.21 15.19 -19.11
N LEU A 244 17.49 15.00 -20.22
CA LEU A 244 16.42 15.89 -20.65
C LEU A 244 15.28 15.95 -19.61
N ALA A 245 14.85 14.81 -19.08
CA ALA A 245 13.81 14.75 -18.05
C ALA A 245 14.24 15.50 -16.77
N SER A 246 15.49 15.34 -16.34
CA SER A 246 16.03 16.03 -15.16
C SER A 246 16.12 17.55 -15.36
N ALA A 247 16.51 18.01 -16.55
CA ALA A 247 16.59 19.44 -16.88
C ALA A 247 15.20 20.09 -16.96
N ALA A 248 14.20 19.36 -17.47
CA ALA A 248 12.82 19.86 -17.58
C ALA A 248 12.18 20.20 -16.23
N LEU A 249 12.65 19.58 -15.14
CA LEU A 249 12.12 19.81 -13.80
C LEU A 249 12.24 21.28 -13.34
N ALA A 250 13.27 21.99 -13.78
CA ALA A 250 13.47 23.40 -13.41
C ALA A 250 12.38 24.33 -13.98
N ALA A 251 11.65 23.89 -15.02
CA ALA A 251 10.59 24.64 -15.66
C ALA A 251 9.19 24.33 -15.09
N VAL A 252 9.05 23.33 -14.21
CA VAL A 252 7.74 22.91 -13.69
C VAL A 252 7.22 23.90 -12.63
N ARG A 253 5.98 24.36 -12.81
CA ARG A 253 5.32 25.38 -11.98
C ARG A 253 4.02 24.87 -11.32
N SER A 254 3.64 23.62 -11.54
CA SER A 254 2.42 23.01 -10.97
C SER A 254 2.61 21.51 -10.80
N ALA A 255 1.77 20.87 -9.97
CA ALA A 255 1.79 19.42 -9.77
C ALA A 255 1.58 18.66 -11.10
N ASP A 256 0.64 19.11 -11.93
CA ASP A 256 0.31 18.47 -13.22
C ASP A 256 1.47 18.53 -14.22
N GLY A 257 2.33 19.54 -14.13
CA GLY A 257 3.52 19.66 -14.99
C GLY A 257 4.55 18.55 -14.77
N PHE A 258 4.50 17.84 -13.65
CA PHE A 258 5.37 16.68 -13.41
C PHE A 258 4.90 15.40 -14.11
N ALA A 259 3.61 15.25 -14.39
CA ALA A 259 3.05 14.03 -14.98
C ALA A 259 3.72 13.59 -16.29
N PRO A 260 3.95 14.46 -17.30
CA PRO A 260 4.65 14.04 -18.52
C PRO A 260 6.12 13.66 -18.27
N ILE A 261 6.80 14.32 -17.33
CA ILE A 261 8.19 14.00 -16.96
C ILE A 261 8.23 12.64 -16.27
N LEU A 262 7.31 12.38 -15.34
CA LEU A 262 7.19 11.10 -14.65
C LEU A 262 7.01 9.96 -15.65
N ALA A 263 6.07 10.11 -16.60
CA ALA A 263 5.80 9.12 -17.62
C ALA A 263 7.04 8.85 -18.50
N GLN A 264 7.76 9.90 -18.90
CA GLN A 264 9.00 9.77 -19.68
C GLN A 264 10.09 9.01 -18.92
N VAL A 265 10.30 9.31 -17.64
CA VAL A 265 11.29 8.64 -16.79
C VAL A 265 10.93 7.17 -16.59
N GLN A 266 9.66 6.87 -16.32
CA GLN A 266 9.17 5.51 -16.17
C GLN A 266 9.34 4.70 -17.47
N GLN A 267 9.00 5.28 -18.62
CA GLN A 267 9.19 4.64 -19.91
C GLN A 267 10.67 4.36 -20.20
N THR A 268 11.55 5.29 -19.84
CA THR A 268 13.00 5.12 -19.95
C THR A 268 13.48 3.95 -19.08
N ALA A 269 13.02 3.88 -17.83
CA ALA A 269 13.32 2.76 -16.92
C ALA A 269 12.86 1.41 -17.47
N VAL A 270 11.63 1.34 -18.00
CA VAL A 270 11.10 0.13 -18.65
C VAL A 270 11.96 -0.28 -19.86
N GLY A 271 12.42 0.68 -20.67
CA GLY A 271 13.30 0.41 -21.81
C GLY A 271 14.65 -0.18 -21.38
N VAL A 272 15.27 0.37 -20.33
CA VAL A 272 16.55 -0.15 -19.80
C VAL A 272 16.36 -1.55 -19.21
N GLN A 273 15.29 -1.78 -18.46
CA GLN A 273 14.98 -3.11 -17.93
C GLN A 273 14.74 -4.12 -19.05
N GLY A 274 13.97 -3.77 -20.08
CA GLY A 274 13.72 -4.63 -21.23
C GLY A 274 15.00 -5.01 -21.99
N LEU A 275 15.97 -4.11 -22.07
CA LEU A 275 17.30 -4.40 -22.63
C LEU A 275 18.07 -5.41 -21.77
N LEU A 276 18.10 -5.23 -20.45
CA LEU A 276 18.75 -6.14 -19.51
C LEU A 276 18.13 -7.55 -19.55
N ASP A 277 16.80 -7.63 -19.59
CA ASP A 277 16.06 -8.88 -19.64
C ASP A 277 16.33 -9.63 -20.96
N ALA A 278 16.31 -8.91 -22.10
CA ALA A 278 16.62 -9.51 -23.39
C ALA A 278 18.05 -10.06 -23.44
N ARG A 279 19.02 -9.34 -22.87
CA ARG A 279 20.40 -9.83 -22.73
C ARG A 279 20.46 -11.12 -21.92
N SER A 280 19.82 -11.13 -20.74
CA SER A 280 19.79 -12.30 -19.85
C SER A 280 19.16 -13.51 -20.55
N ALA A 281 18.03 -13.32 -21.22
CA ALA A 281 17.34 -14.35 -21.98
C ALA A 281 18.23 -14.94 -23.08
N ALA A 282 18.94 -14.11 -23.85
CA ALA A 282 19.84 -14.58 -24.90
C ALA A 282 21.02 -15.41 -24.36
N VAL A 283 21.62 -14.97 -23.24
CA VAL A 283 22.71 -15.69 -22.58
C VAL A 283 22.24 -17.05 -22.06
N ASN A 284 21.08 -17.10 -21.39
CA ASN A 284 20.52 -18.34 -20.87
C ASN A 284 20.15 -19.30 -22.01
N GLN A 285 19.52 -18.79 -23.07
CA GLN A 285 19.17 -19.59 -24.25
C GLN A 285 20.41 -20.17 -24.94
N LEU A 286 21.53 -19.43 -25.00
CA LEU A 286 22.79 -19.95 -25.53
C LEU A 286 23.33 -21.12 -24.68
N ALA A 287 23.29 -20.99 -23.35
CA ALA A 287 23.73 -22.04 -22.44
C ALA A 287 22.88 -23.32 -22.61
N ASP A 288 21.56 -23.17 -22.65
CA ASP A 288 20.60 -24.24 -22.91
C ASP A 288 20.85 -24.96 -24.25
N THR A 289 21.08 -24.16 -25.30
CA THR A 289 21.32 -24.68 -26.66
C THR A 289 22.64 -25.45 -26.71
N ARG A 290 23.69 -24.95 -26.05
CA ARG A 290 24.97 -25.66 -25.92
C ARG A 290 24.86 -26.96 -25.12
N SER A 291 24.05 -26.99 -24.07
CA SER A 291 23.77 -28.21 -23.32
C SER A 291 23.08 -29.28 -24.19
N THR A 292 22.12 -28.85 -25.01
CA THR A 292 21.44 -29.74 -25.98
C THR A 292 22.41 -30.21 -27.06
N LEU A 293 23.29 -29.34 -27.55
CA LEU A 293 24.34 -29.71 -28.51
C LEU A 293 25.29 -30.76 -27.92
N ALA A 294 25.74 -30.60 -26.68
CA ALA A 294 26.59 -31.56 -25.99
C ALA A 294 25.90 -32.93 -25.85
N SER A 295 24.60 -32.93 -25.57
CA SER A 295 23.78 -34.15 -25.52
C SER A 295 23.67 -34.82 -26.90
N ALA A 296 23.53 -34.04 -27.97
CA ALA A 296 23.51 -34.57 -29.33
C ALA A 296 24.88 -35.15 -29.74
N GLN A 297 25.98 -34.51 -29.32
CA GLN A 297 27.35 -34.97 -29.55
C GLN A 297 27.66 -36.29 -28.84
N SER A 298 27.24 -36.44 -27.58
CA SER A 298 27.54 -37.63 -26.78
C SER A 298 26.96 -38.92 -27.39
N ILE A 299 25.81 -38.81 -28.06
CA ILE A 299 25.17 -39.94 -28.75
C ILE A 299 25.50 -40.02 -30.25
N ARG A 300 26.39 -39.15 -30.75
CA ARG A 300 26.77 -39.06 -32.17
C ARG A 300 25.54 -38.90 -33.08
N ALA A 301 24.63 -38.00 -32.71
CA ALA A 301 23.53 -37.59 -33.57
C ALA A 301 24.05 -36.84 -34.80
N ALA A 302 23.24 -36.74 -35.86
CA ALA A 302 23.60 -35.97 -37.05
C ALA A 302 23.50 -34.47 -36.76
N LEU A 303 24.65 -33.80 -36.60
CA LEU A 303 24.70 -32.40 -36.14
C LEU A 303 24.72 -31.37 -37.28
N GLY A 304 24.99 -31.77 -38.53
CA GLY A 304 25.16 -30.83 -39.63
C GLY A 304 26.12 -29.68 -39.28
N ASN A 305 25.73 -28.44 -39.62
CA ASN A 305 26.47 -27.23 -39.27
C ASN A 305 25.94 -26.52 -38.00
N HIS A 306 25.06 -27.15 -37.20
CA HIS A 306 24.53 -26.55 -35.97
C HIS A 306 25.63 -26.02 -35.01
N PRO A 307 26.76 -26.73 -34.79
CA PRO A 307 27.85 -26.19 -33.98
C PRO A 307 28.43 -24.88 -34.52
N GLY A 308 28.57 -24.76 -35.84
CA GLY A 308 29.07 -23.55 -36.50
C GLY A 308 28.10 -22.38 -36.33
N THR A 309 26.81 -22.60 -36.55
CA THR A 309 25.77 -21.59 -36.36
C THR A 309 25.70 -21.11 -34.91
N ILE A 310 25.71 -22.03 -33.93
CA ILE A 310 25.70 -21.69 -32.50
C ILE A 310 26.94 -20.87 -32.11
N ASN A 311 28.11 -21.20 -32.66
CA ASN A 311 29.33 -20.43 -32.41
C ASN A 311 29.27 -19.03 -33.04
N ALA A 312 28.72 -18.89 -34.24
CA ALA A 312 28.51 -17.59 -34.88
C ALA A 312 27.54 -16.72 -34.07
N LEU A 313 26.42 -17.29 -33.61
CA LEU A 313 25.43 -16.62 -32.75
C LEU A 313 26.04 -16.20 -31.40
N ALA A 314 26.89 -17.04 -30.81
CA ALA A 314 27.62 -16.68 -29.59
C ALA A 314 28.58 -15.50 -29.81
N GLY A 315 29.24 -15.45 -30.98
CA GLY A 315 30.05 -14.32 -31.39
C GLY A 315 29.21 -13.04 -31.51
N GLN A 316 28.08 -13.09 -32.21
CA GLN A 316 27.16 -11.96 -32.34
C GLN A 316 26.63 -11.49 -30.98
N LEU A 317 26.32 -12.42 -30.07
CA LEU A 317 25.84 -12.12 -28.72
C LEU A 317 26.86 -11.30 -27.92
N SER A 318 28.15 -11.57 -28.09
CA SER A 318 29.22 -10.85 -27.38
C SER A 318 29.30 -9.36 -27.75
N SER A 319 28.91 -9.02 -28.98
CA SER A 319 28.89 -7.65 -29.51
C SER A 319 27.48 -7.02 -29.57
N ALA A 320 26.44 -7.76 -29.18
CA ALA A 320 25.06 -7.27 -29.25
C ALA A 320 24.83 -6.14 -28.25
N ALA A 321 24.21 -5.06 -28.74
CA ALA A 321 24.11 -3.79 -28.01
C ALA A 321 22.67 -3.35 -27.69
N ASP A 322 21.69 -3.87 -28.43
CA ASP A 322 20.29 -3.46 -28.37
C ASP A 322 19.33 -4.64 -28.20
N GLN A 323 18.12 -4.33 -27.73
CA GLN A 323 17.10 -5.31 -27.36
C GLN A 323 16.66 -6.17 -28.54
N ALA A 324 16.49 -5.60 -29.74
CA ALA A 324 16.01 -6.32 -30.90
C ALA A 324 17.03 -7.36 -31.37
N THR A 325 18.32 -7.01 -31.33
CA THR A 325 19.42 -7.93 -31.64
C THR A 325 19.46 -9.10 -30.66
N PHE A 326 19.33 -8.86 -29.35
CA PHE A 326 19.26 -9.94 -28.36
C PHE A 326 18.06 -10.87 -28.57
N GLN A 327 16.88 -10.30 -28.86
CA GLN A 327 15.66 -11.08 -29.13
C GLN A 327 15.81 -11.95 -30.40
N SER A 328 16.40 -11.40 -31.46
CA SER A 328 16.69 -12.14 -32.70
C SER A 328 17.64 -13.33 -32.44
N ILE A 329 18.73 -13.10 -31.70
CA ILE A 329 19.67 -14.17 -31.33
C ILE A 329 18.99 -15.24 -30.49
N THR A 330 18.17 -14.84 -29.52
CA THR A 330 17.39 -15.77 -28.67
C THR A 330 16.49 -16.67 -29.53
N ALA A 331 15.76 -16.09 -30.48
CA ALA A 331 14.89 -16.84 -31.37
C ALA A 331 15.65 -17.83 -32.25
N GLN A 332 16.80 -17.43 -32.80
CA GLN A 332 17.66 -18.30 -33.61
C GLN A 332 18.24 -19.45 -32.79
N LEU A 333 18.75 -19.18 -31.58
CA LEU A 333 19.24 -20.22 -30.67
C LEU A 333 18.13 -21.19 -30.26
N TYR A 334 16.90 -20.69 -30.08
CA TYR A 334 15.75 -21.55 -29.83
C TYR A 334 15.49 -22.52 -31.00
N GLN A 335 15.54 -22.04 -32.25
CA GLN A 335 15.40 -22.92 -33.41
C GLN A 335 16.52 -23.97 -33.48
N GLU A 336 17.77 -23.57 -33.25
CA GLU A 336 18.91 -24.50 -33.19
C GLU A 336 18.71 -25.58 -32.11
N LYS A 337 18.23 -25.19 -30.92
CA LYS A 337 17.90 -26.13 -29.83
C LYS A 337 16.83 -27.15 -30.27
N GLN A 338 15.77 -26.70 -30.95
CA GLN A 338 14.70 -27.57 -31.44
C GLN A 338 15.20 -28.53 -32.53
N SER A 339 16.03 -28.05 -33.47
CA SER A 339 16.64 -28.90 -34.50
C SER A 339 17.56 -29.97 -33.89
N LEU A 340 18.37 -29.60 -32.89
CA LEU A 340 19.21 -30.54 -32.16
C LEU A 340 18.39 -31.58 -31.38
N ALA A 341 17.31 -31.16 -30.73
CA ALA A 341 16.40 -32.07 -30.04
C ALA A 341 15.76 -33.08 -31.01
N SER A 342 15.40 -32.64 -32.22
CA SER A 342 14.92 -33.52 -33.29
C SER A 342 16.00 -34.50 -33.75
N ALA A 343 17.24 -34.04 -33.95
CA ALA A 343 18.36 -34.89 -34.31
C ALA A 343 18.65 -35.96 -33.23
N ILE A 344 18.56 -35.59 -31.96
CA ILE A 344 18.65 -36.52 -30.82
C ILE A 344 17.56 -37.58 -30.92
N TYR A 345 16.31 -37.15 -31.09
CA TYR A 345 15.16 -38.05 -31.20
C TYR A 345 15.32 -39.04 -32.37
N LEU A 346 15.67 -38.55 -33.56
CA LEU A 346 15.89 -39.39 -34.74
C LEU A 346 17.01 -40.41 -34.52
N LYS A 347 18.12 -39.98 -33.90
CA LYS A 347 19.23 -40.89 -33.55
C LYS A 347 18.79 -41.96 -32.56
N GLN A 348 18.00 -41.59 -31.56
CA GLN A 348 17.49 -42.50 -30.54
C GLN A 348 16.41 -43.44 -31.06
N MET A 349 15.69 -43.08 -32.12
CA MET A 349 14.65 -43.92 -32.76
C MET A 349 15.17 -44.87 -33.84
N VAL A 350 16.47 -44.87 -34.15
CA VAL A 350 17.04 -45.88 -35.07
C VAL A 350 16.78 -47.30 -34.51
N PRO A 351 16.34 -48.28 -35.32
CA PRO A 351 16.18 -49.66 -34.86
C PRO A 351 17.38 -50.16 -34.04
N VAL A 352 17.13 -50.83 -32.90
CA VAL A 352 18.21 -51.42 -32.09
C VAL A 352 18.86 -52.54 -32.90
N ALA A 353 20.13 -52.37 -33.26
CA ALA A 353 20.84 -53.31 -34.12
C ALA A 353 20.85 -54.73 -33.50
N TYR A 354 20.33 -55.69 -34.24
CA TYR A 354 20.29 -57.09 -33.85
C TYR A 354 20.14 -57.95 -35.11
N ASN A 355 20.86 -59.08 -35.18
CA ASN A 355 20.66 -60.04 -36.27
C ASN A 355 19.43 -60.91 -35.93
N ALA A 356 18.24 -60.42 -36.31
CA ALA A 356 16.98 -61.07 -35.97
C ALA A 356 16.70 -62.35 -36.78
N GLY A 357 17.41 -62.57 -37.90
CA GLY A 357 17.17 -63.72 -38.77
C GLY A 357 15.73 -63.80 -39.28
N VAL A 358 15.22 -65.02 -39.45
CA VAL A 358 13.81 -65.28 -39.81
C VAL A 358 12.98 -65.42 -38.53
N GLY A 359 11.77 -64.88 -38.53
CA GLY A 359 10.83 -64.94 -37.40
C GLY A 359 10.59 -63.60 -36.69
N LYS A 360 10.04 -63.68 -35.48
CA LYS A 360 9.62 -62.53 -34.68
C LYS A 360 10.55 -62.31 -33.50
N VAL A 361 11.16 -61.13 -33.41
CA VAL A 361 12.07 -60.77 -32.32
C VAL A 361 11.75 -59.37 -31.80
N MET A 362 11.64 -59.20 -30.48
CA MET A 362 11.68 -57.90 -29.83
C MET A 362 13.04 -57.68 -29.21
N VAL A 363 13.63 -56.51 -29.43
CA VAL A 363 14.93 -56.12 -28.89
C VAL A 363 14.74 -54.87 -28.05
N VAL A 364 15.04 -54.97 -26.76
CA VAL A 364 14.97 -53.90 -25.78
C VAL A 364 16.39 -53.42 -25.49
N SER A 365 16.70 -52.18 -25.86
CA SER A 365 17.92 -51.50 -25.42
C SER A 365 17.68 -50.76 -24.12
N LEU A 366 18.38 -51.18 -23.07
CA LEU A 366 18.37 -50.55 -21.75
C LEU A 366 19.08 -49.20 -21.78
N SER A 367 20.18 -49.06 -22.54
CA SER A 367 20.91 -47.78 -22.59
C SER A 367 20.10 -46.69 -23.30
N ARG A 368 19.36 -47.06 -24.35
CA ARG A 368 18.57 -46.13 -25.16
C ARG A 368 17.13 -46.01 -24.69
N GLN A 369 16.67 -46.91 -23.82
CA GLN A 369 15.26 -47.03 -23.39
C GLN A 369 14.32 -47.15 -24.59
N VAL A 370 14.65 -48.04 -25.52
CA VAL A 370 13.92 -48.26 -26.78
C VAL A 370 13.67 -49.74 -26.99
N LEU A 371 12.47 -50.08 -27.48
CA LEU A 371 12.12 -51.40 -27.98
C LEU A 371 11.97 -51.34 -29.50
N THR A 372 12.64 -52.25 -30.20
CA THR A 372 12.44 -52.50 -31.63
C THR A 372 11.86 -53.89 -31.85
N ALA A 373 10.78 -54.00 -32.63
CA ALA A 373 10.24 -55.28 -33.07
C ALA A 373 10.66 -55.56 -34.51
N TYR A 374 11.11 -56.79 -34.76
CA TYR A 374 11.60 -57.30 -36.03
C TYR A 374 10.75 -58.46 -36.54
N GLN A 375 10.32 -58.38 -37.80
CA GLN A 375 9.70 -59.45 -38.57
C GLN A 375 10.66 -59.84 -39.71
N ASP A 376 11.17 -61.06 -39.67
CA ASP A 376 12.06 -61.63 -40.70
C ASP A 376 13.23 -60.70 -41.05
N GLY A 377 13.90 -60.19 -40.02
CA GLY A 377 15.03 -59.28 -40.16
C GLY A 377 14.66 -57.81 -40.37
N ASN A 378 13.39 -57.50 -40.66
CA ASN A 378 12.93 -56.13 -40.92
C ASN A 378 12.31 -55.50 -39.68
N ALA A 379 12.77 -54.30 -39.29
CA ALA A 379 12.18 -53.56 -38.18
C ALA A 379 10.77 -53.06 -38.56
N ILE A 380 9.74 -53.49 -37.82
CA ILE A 380 8.33 -53.11 -38.07
C ILE A 380 7.82 -52.05 -37.08
N LEU A 381 8.51 -51.89 -35.95
CA LEU A 381 8.17 -50.91 -34.92
C LEU A 381 9.43 -50.56 -34.14
N THR A 382 9.60 -49.28 -33.84
CA THR A 382 10.54 -48.81 -32.82
C THR A 382 9.82 -47.80 -31.95
N THR A 383 9.91 -47.96 -30.63
CA THR A 383 9.24 -47.10 -29.66
C THR A 383 10.12 -46.88 -28.44
N TYR A 384 10.00 -45.71 -27.82
CA TYR A 384 10.50 -45.54 -26.46
C TYR A 384 9.76 -46.47 -25.50
N VAL A 385 10.48 -46.89 -24.46
CA VAL A 385 9.95 -47.68 -23.35
C VAL A 385 10.45 -47.10 -22.03
N ALA A 386 9.94 -47.62 -20.91
CA ALA A 386 10.54 -47.41 -19.60
C ALA A 386 10.82 -48.77 -18.96
N THR A 387 12.08 -49.02 -18.60
CA THR A 387 12.51 -50.29 -18.01
C THR A 387 12.69 -50.18 -16.50
N GLY A 388 13.13 -51.28 -15.89
CA GLY A 388 13.40 -51.39 -14.46
C GLY A 388 14.38 -50.34 -13.96
N ARG A 389 14.11 -49.82 -12.76
CA ARG A 389 15.03 -48.91 -12.05
C ARG A 389 16.32 -49.62 -11.63
N PRO A 390 17.41 -48.90 -11.32
CA PRO A 390 18.67 -49.54 -10.94
C PRO A 390 18.56 -50.56 -9.80
N ALA A 391 17.69 -50.30 -8.81
CA ALA A 391 17.45 -51.20 -7.68
C ALA A 391 16.59 -52.44 -8.03
N LEU A 392 15.79 -52.38 -9.10
CA LEU A 392 14.91 -53.45 -9.59
C LEU A 392 14.98 -53.50 -11.12
N PRO A 393 16.16 -53.89 -11.65
CA PRO A 393 16.46 -53.72 -13.06
C PRO A 393 15.71 -54.72 -13.93
N THR A 394 15.46 -54.35 -15.18
CA THR A 394 15.12 -55.34 -16.21
C THR A 394 16.40 -56.12 -16.56
N PRO A 395 16.46 -57.44 -16.32
CA PRO A 395 17.69 -58.20 -16.52
C PRO A 395 18.02 -58.33 -18.03
N PRO A 396 19.27 -58.08 -18.44
CA PRO A 396 19.74 -58.42 -19.78
C PRO A 396 19.70 -59.93 -20.03
N GLY A 397 19.39 -60.35 -21.26
CA GLY A 397 19.31 -61.75 -21.63
C GLY A 397 18.51 -62.00 -22.89
N VAL A 398 18.44 -63.27 -23.29
CA VAL A 398 17.56 -63.75 -24.36
C VAL A 398 16.46 -64.57 -23.71
N TYR A 399 15.23 -64.20 -24.02
CA TYR A 399 14.01 -64.70 -23.41
C TYR A 399 12.97 -65.02 -24.49
N HIS A 400 11.82 -65.55 -24.07
CA HIS A 400 10.67 -65.77 -24.93
C HIS A 400 9.39 -65.38 -24.22
N ILE A 401 8.43 -64.83 -24.95
CA ILE A 401 7.08 -64.65 -24.42
C ILE A 401 6.50 -66.04 -24.11
N PHE A 402 6.27 -66.36 -22.84
CA PHE A 402 5.71 -67.67 -22.46
C PHE A 402 4.27 -67.58 -21.97
N ALA A 403 3.82 -66.38 -21.57
CA ALA A 403 2.45 -66.12 -21.15
C ALA A 403 1.95 -64.76 -21.62
N ARG A 404 0.64 -64.67 -21.85
CA ARG A 404 -0.05 -63.49 -22.38
C ARG A 404 -1.38 -63.31 -21.66
N TYR A 405 -1.63 -62.12 -21.12
CA TYR A 405 -2.83 -61.79 -20.37
C TYR A 405 -3.49 -60.49 -20.85
N SER A 406 -4.82 -60.47 -20.92
CA SER A 406 -5.61 -59.31 -21.33
C SER A 406 -7.05 -59.42 -20.83
N PRO A 407 -7.56 -58.47 -20.01
CA PRO A 407 -6.79 -57.48 -19.26
C PRO A 407 -5.93 -58.14 -18.18
N TYR A 408 -4.97 -57.40 -17.61
CA TYR A 408 -4.17 -57.89 -16.49
C TYR A 408 -4.04 -56.83 -15.41
N LYS A 409 -4.21 -57.25 -14.15
CA LYS A 409 -4.09 -56.39 -12.98
C LYS A 409 -2.74 -56.63 -12.30
N MET A 410 -1.89 -55.62 -12.32
CA MET A 410 -0.60 -55.63 -11.62
C MET A 410 -0.84 -55.41 -10.13
N ILE A 411 -0.45 -56.38 -9.30
CA ILE A 411 -0.56 -56.32 -7.83
C ILE A 411 0.85 -56.25 -7.26
N SER A 412 1.10 -55.32 -6.33
CA SER A 412 2.41 -55.16 -5.71
C SER A 412 2.72 -56.32 -4.76
N PRO A 413 3.87 -57.00 -4.90
CA PRO A 413 4.33 -57.98 -3.92
C PRO A 413 4.93 -57.32 -2.66
N TRP A 414 5.24 -56.02 -2.73
CA TRP A 414 5.70 -55.25 -1.57
C TRP A 414 4.52 -54.77 -0.74
N PRO A 415 4.64 -54.70 0.61
CA PRO A 415 3.60 -54.16 1.48
C PRO A 415 3.52 -52.64 1.40
N TYR A 416 2.35 -52.09 1.74
CA TYR A 416 2.14 -50.64 1.84
C TYR A 416 3.18 -50.02 2.79
N GLY A 417 3.82 -48.92 2.35
CA GLY A 417 4.92 -48.27 3.07
C GLY A 417 6.33 -48.68 2.62
N SER A 418 6.48 -49.72 1.81
CA SER A 418 7.75 -50.03 1.14
C SER A 418 8.11 -48.95 0.10
N PRO A 419 9.40 -48.61 -0.08
CA PRO A 419 9.84 -47.70 -1.15
C PRO A 419 9.62 -48.29 -2.56
N TYR A 420 9.27 -49.57 -2.66
CA TYR A 420 8.94 -50.29 -3.90
C TYR A 420 7.46 -50.67 -4.00
N TRP A 421 6.63 -50.19 -3.07
CA TRP A 421 5.20 -50.41 -3.16
C TRP A 421 4.61 -49.64 -4.34
N TYR A 422 3.67 -50.27 -5.05
CA TYR A 422 2.84 -49.59 -6.04
C TYR A 422 1.37 -49.99 -5.87
N PRO A 423 0.42 -49.09 -6.17
CA PRO A 423 -0.99 -49.43 -6.12
C PRO A 423 -1.36 -50.41 -7.24
N ASP A 424 -2.37 -51.22 -6.96
CA ASP A 424 -3.06 -52.06 -7.93
C ASP A 424 -3.33 -51.29 -9.23
N SER A 425 -2.75 -51.77 -10.34
CA SER A 425 -2.74 -51.04 -11.61
C SER A 425 -3.19 -51.92 -12.76
N TRP A 426 -4.18 -51.45 -13.53
CA TRP A 426 -4.69 -52.19 -14.70
C TRP A 426 -3.86 -51.90 -15.94
N THR A 427 -3.53 -52.97 -16.66
CA THR A 427 -2.92 -52.95 -17.99
C THR A 427 -3.87 -53.65 -18.95
N ASN A 428 -3.94 -53.17 -20.19
CA ASN A 428 -4.76 -53.80 -21.21
C ASN A 428 -4.11 -55.08 -21.72
N TRP A 429 -2.79 -55.07 -21.89
CA TRP A 429 -2.02 -56.19 -22.42
C TRP A 429 -0.74 -56.41 -21.62
N ALA A 430 -0.53 -57.64 -21.16
CA ALA A 430 0.70 -58.03 -20.48
C ALA A 430 1.27 -59.30 -21.11
N MET A 431 2.53 -59.22 -21.57
CA MET A 431 3.28 -60.35 -22.15
C MET A 431 4.45 -60.70 -21.23
N GLU A 432 4.39 -61.84 -20.56
CA GLU A 432 5.46 -62.29 -19.65
C GLU A 432 6.59 -62.91 -20.46
N PHE A 433 7.80 -62.39 -20.26
CA PHE A 433 8.98 -62.84 -21.00
C PHE A 433 10.05 -63.47 -20.09
N ALA A 434 10.10 -63.08 -18.81
CA ALA A 434 10.96 -63.71 -17.82
C ALA A 434 10.19 -64.03 -16.53
N GLY A 435 10.50 -65.17 -15.92
CA GLY A 435 9.85 -65.62 -14.69
C GLY A 435 10.09 -64.65 -13.52
N GLY A 436 9.12 -64.58 -12.61
CA GLY A 436 9.14 -63.61 -11.51
C GLY A 436 8.37 -62.33 -11.80
N GLY A 437 7.49 -62.33 -12.83
CA GLY A 437 6.61 -61.21 -13.13
C GLY A 437 7.24 -60.12 -14.00
N TYR A 438 8.15 -60.48 -14.91
CA TYR A 438 8.71 -59.52 -15.87
C TYR A 438 7.85 -59.48 -17.14
N PHE A 439 7.08 -58.40 -17.26
CA PHE A 439 6.15 -58.20 -18.37
C PHE A 439 6.62 -57.10 -19.34
N ILE A 440 6.31 -57.27 -20.62
CA ILE A 440 6.15 -56.17 -21.57
C ILE A 440 4.67 -55.80 -21.57
N HIS A 441 4.32 -54.57 -21.21
CA HIS A 441 2.93 -54.16 -21.05
C HIS A 441 2.69 -52.66 -21.25
N ASP A 442 1.45 -52.27 -21.49
CA ASP A 442 1.04 -50.86 -21.49
C ASP A 442 1.00 -50.30 -20.07
N ALA A 443 1.32 -49.02 -19.91
CA ALA A 443 1.27 -48.33 -18.62
C ALA A 443 0.42 -47.05 -18.71
N PRO A 444 -0.93 -47.15 -18.58
CA PRO A 444 -1.82 -45.99 -18.67
C PRO A 444 -1.52 -44.87 -17.67
N TRP A 445 -0.83 -45.19 -16.57
CA TRP A 445 -0.42 -44.24 -15.53
C TRP A 445 0.86 -43.46 -15.86
N ARG A 446 1.56 -43.78 -16.96
CA ARG A 446 2.87 -43.22 -17.28
C ARG A 446 2.78 -42.17 -18.39
N SER A 447 3.33 -40.98 -18.12
CA SER A 447 3.39 -39.85 -19.05
C SER A 447 4.72 -39.70 -19.80
N TRP A 448 5.78 -40.40 -19.38
CA TRP A 448 7.12 -40.26 -19.95
C TRP A 448 7.81 -41.62 -20.19
N TYR A 449 8.40 -41.74 -21.37
CA TYR A 449 9.13 -42.91 -21.87
C TYR A 449 10.43 -42.43 -22.54
N GLY A 450 11.43 -43.32 -22.62
CA GLY A 450 12.70 -43.03 -23.26
C GLY A 450 13.84 -42.77 -22.28
N PRO A 451 14.98 -42.25 -22.75
CA PRO A 451 16.21 -42.15 -21.97
C PRO A 451 16.00 -41.49 -20.61
N GLY A 452 16.41 -42.17 -19.54
CA GLY A 452 16.26 -41.70 -18.16
C GLY A 452 14.92 -42.09 -17.49
N ALA A 453 13.95 -42.63 -18.23
CA ALA A 453 12.68 -43.09 -17.65
C ALA A 453 12.86 -44.20 -16.61
N ASN A 454 13.93 -45.00 -16.76
CA ASN A 454 14.36 -45.98 -15.78
C ASN A 454 14.95 -45.35 -14.49
N LEU A 455 15.43 -44.10 -14.52
CA LEU A 455 16.10 -43.46 -13.38
C LEU A 455 15.12 -42.72 -12.47
N TYR A 456 14.29 -41.83 -13.03
CA TYR A 456 13.42 -40.96 -12.22
C TYR A 456 12.11 -41.65 -11.80
N ASN A 457 11.62 -42.58 -12.61
CA ASN A 457 10.42 -43.36 -12.29
C ASN A 457 10.52 -44.73 -12.98
N GLY A 458 11.62 -45.47 -12.76
CA GLY A 458 11.78 -46.77 -13.40
C GLY A 458 10.77 -47.80 -12.89
N THR A 459 10.51 -48.83 -13.68
CA THR A 459 9.60 -49.91 -13.29
C THR A 459 10.23 -50.80 -12.21
N HIS A 460 9.50 -51.84 -11.80
CA HIS A 460 10.01 -52.89 -10.89
C HIS A 460 10.64 -54.07 -11.64
N GLY A 461 11.01 -53.88 -12.91
CA GLY A 461 11.60 -54.90 -13.78
C GLY A 461 10.89 -55.03 -15.13
N CYS A 462 9.59 -54.71 -15.18
CA CYS A 462 8.81 -54.71 -16.42
C CYS A 462 9.33 -53.71 -17.47
N VAL A 463 8.95 -53.93 -18.73
CA VAL A 463 9.13 -52.97 -19.82
C VAL A 463 7.78 -52.32 -20.09
N ASN A 464 7.62 -51.07 -19.65
CA ASN A 464 6.43 -50.28 -19.93
C ASN A 464 6.51 -49.73 -21.36
N VAL A 465 5.45 -49.92 -22.13
CA VAL A 465 5.34 -49.50 -23.53
C VAL A 465 4.17 -48.51 -23.66
N PRO A 466 4.27 -47.44 -24.49
CA PRO A 466 3.13 -46.59 -24.78
C PRO A 466 1.97 -47.39 -25.38
N TYR A 467 0.74 -46.96 -25.11
CA TYR A 467 -0.48 -47.71 -25.42
C TYR A 467 -0.57 -48.18 -26.88
N SER A 468 -0.38 -47.28 -27.85
CA SER A 468 -0.50 -47.60 -29.28
C SER A 468 0.57 -48.60 -29.77
N PRO A 469 1.88 -48.39 -29.52
CA PRO A 469 2.91 -49.40 -29.78
C PRO A 469 2.63 -50.74 -29.07
N MET A 470 2.12 -50.73 -27.84
CA MET A 470 1.80 -51.97 -27.13
C MET A 470 0.67 -52.76 -27.82
N ALA A 471 -0.37 -52.07 -28.31
CA ALA A 471 -1.45 -52.72 -29.06
C ALA A 471 -0.91 -53.43 -30.32
N THR A 472 0.02 -52.78 -31.04
CA THR A 472 0.72 -53.39 -32.18
C THR A 472 1.51 -54.62 -31.76
N LEU A 473 2.33 -54.51 -30.71
CA LEU A 473 3.13 -55.62 -30.20
C LEU A 473 2.27 -56.81 -29.74
N TRP A 474 1.18 -56.56 -29.02
CA TRP A 474 0.25 -57.59 -28.56
C TRP A 474 -0.34 -58.39 -29.72
N ASN A 475 -0.84 -57.70 -30.75
CA ASN A 475 -1.45 -58.37 -31.90
C ASN A 475 -0.39 -59.14 -32.73
N TRP A 476 0.84 -58.64 -32.75
CA TRP A 476 1.91 -59.19 -33.56
C TRP A 476 2.66 -60.36 -32.89
N ALA A 477 2.90 -60.34 -31.58
CA ALA A 477 3.81 -61.27 -30.88
C ALA A 477 3.08 -62.44 -30.16
N PRO A 478 2.96 -63.65 -30.75
CA PRO A 478 2.44 -64.83 -30.04
C PRO A 478 3.41 -65.33 -28.95
N ASN A 479 2.93 -66.27 -28.12
CA ASN A 479 3.82 -67.07 -27.26
C ASN A 479 4.93 -67.72 -28.11
N GLY A 480 6.14 -67.75 -27.59
CA GLY A 480 7.37 -68.16 -28.28
C GLY A 480 8.16 -67.02 -28.91
N THR A 481 7.58 -65.82 -29.08
CA THR A 481 8.30 -64.66 -29.65
C THR A 481 9.52 -64.33 -28.81
N THR A 482 10.69 -64.25 -29.45
CA THR A 482 11.97 -63.98 -28.78
C THR A 482 12.00 -62.53 -28.26
N VAL A 483 12.46 -62.35 -27.03
CA VAL A 483 12.73 -61.05 -26.41
C VAL A 483 14.20 -60.99 -26.04
N VAL A 484 14.92 -60.03 -26.60
CA VAL A 484 16.33 -59.77 -26.29
C VAL A 484 16.40 -58.49 -25.49
N VAL A 485 17.00 -58.54 -24.31
CA VAL A 485 17.28 -57.37 -23.48
C VAL A 485 18.79 -57.16 -23.45
N GLN A 486 19.25 -55.99 -23.89
CA GLN A 486 20.67 -55.66 -24.00
C GLN A 486 20.93 -54.19 -23.68
N TYR A 487 22.20 -53.81 -23.51
CA TYR A 487 22.57 -52.40 -23.31
C TYR A 487 22.63 -51.66 -24.64
#